data_AF-A0A235HJE4-F1
#
_entry.id   AF-A0A235HJE4-F1
#
_cell.length_a   1.000
_cell.length_b   1.000
_cell.length_c   1.000
_cell.angle_alpha   90.00
_cell.angle_beta   90.00
_cell.angle_gamma   90.00
#
_symmetry.space_group_name_H-M   'P 1'
#
loop_
_entity.id
_entity.type
_entity.pdbx_description
1 polymer ?
#
loop_
_entity_poly.entity_id
_entity_poly.type
_entity_poly.pdbx_seq_one_letter_code
_entity_poly.pdbx_strand_id
1 'polypeptide(L)'
;MQTSSLAGRFKVGTRIYFGFLVVLLLLAVVVAIGVRGLGVARDGFESYAAVSNHSIQVSSIDAQVAQMRRLALTFNTFGDPKVADQVRAVQATLVKDLRSALDGTTGERRALLERMNQVFASYVADFNTLAELRQRRDRLYAEQLVPAGEKARETVTQLVSTLIADGEHEAAANAALAQEQFLLARLAASRFFTSPNESIIAEVSARDDAFGEAIRRATERLSNPARRAAASAAEQLADRYVSLFRETATVMLDNTRLVDVMGARGVEFADLSDRTVAIEGKDRDGVLAETTGSMDRTLSANMTIAAGAFLFGLLLAWAVARSIVKPVVSMTETMTNLAGGDLTVTIPALANRDEIGQMAQAVQVFKDNAIQKKAMDEAERERLEAERRADEAQRARETAIGEEIAALIDGVSK
;
A
#
# COMPACT_ATOMS: atom_id res chain seq x y z
N MET A 1 17.58 54.12 -45.90
CA MET A 1 16.71 54.43 -44.75
C MET A 1 16.79 53.30 -43.75
N GLN A 2 17.46 53.48 -42.60
CA GLN A 2 17.48 52.49 -41.53
C GLN A 2 16.15 52.57 -40.76
N THR A 3 15.26 51.62 -40.97
CA THR A 3 14.01 51.51 -40.19
C THR A 3 14.34 51.10 -38.75
N SER A 4 13.91 51.87 -37.76
CA SER A 4 14.07 51.51 -36.34
C SER A 4 13.43 50.15 -36.09
N SER A 5 14.20 49.17 -35.61
CA SER A 5 13.62 47.89 -35.19
C SER A 5 12.67 48.12 -34.00
N LEU A 6 11.59 47.34 -33.91
CA LEU A 6 10.65 47.35 -32.77
C LEU A 6 11.36 47.25 -31.42
N ALA A 7 12.48 46.51 -31.39
CA ALA A 7 13.31 46.36 -30.20
C ALA A 7 13.92 47.70 -29.77
N GLY A 8 14.46 48.50 -30.69
CA GLY A 8 15.18 49.77 -30.46
C GLY A 8 14.39 50.88 -29.75
N ARG A 9 13.14 50.64 -29.34
CA ARG A 9 12.27 51.57 -28.60
C ARG A 9 12.37 51.44 -27.07
N PHE A 10 12.92 50.33 -26.56
CA PHE A 10 13.03 50.05 -25.11
C PHE A 10 14.48 50.03 -24.64
N LYS A 11 14.75 50.38 -23.37
CA LYS A 11 16.09 50.28 -22.78
C LYS A 11 16.62 48.83 -22.79
N VAL A 12 17.91 48.63 -23.02
CA VAL A 12 18.60 47.33 -23.05
C VAL A 12 18.35 46.57 -21.74
N GLY A 13 18.50 47.25 -20.60
CA GLY A 13 18.25 46.64 -19.28
C GLY A 13 16.84 46.08 -19.15
N THR A 14 15.81 46.83 -19.59
CA THR A 14 14.40 46.37 -19.53
C THR A 14 14.17 45.10 -20.35
N ARG A 15 14.81 44.98 -21.52
CA ARG A 15 14.69 43.77 -22.35
C ARG A 15 15.33 42.55 -21.69
N ILE A 16 16.51 42.73 -21.07
CA ILE A 16 17.22 41.67 -20.35
C ILE A 16 16.40 41.21 -19.14
N TYR A 17 15.96 42.14 -18.29
CA TYR A 17 15.14 41.83 -17.11
C TYR A 17 13.84 41.14 -17.50
N PHE A 18 13.16 41.59 -18.57
CA PHE A 18 11.96 40.94 -19.06
C PHE A 18 12.22 39.49 -19.49
N GLY A 19 13.28 39.24 -20.27
CA GLY A 19 13.65 37.89 -20.68
C GLY A 19 13.91 36.97 -19.49
N PHE A 20 14.72 37.42 -18.51
CA PHE A 20 14.98 36.65 -17.30
C PHE A 20 13.72 36.43 -16.45
N LEU A 21 12.87 37.45 -16.29
CA LEU A 21 11.61 37.34 -15.55
C LEU A 21 10.70 36.26 -16.17
N VAL A 22 10.56 36.25 -17.50
CA VAL A 22 9.73 35.24 -18.18
C VAL A 22 10.28 33.84 -18.01
N VAL A 23 11.61 33.65 -18.13
CA VAL A 23 12.24 32.34 -17.90
C VAL A 23 12.04 31.87 -16.46
N LEU A 24 12.22 32.75 -15.47
CA LEU A 24 11.99 32.42 -14.06
C LEU A 24 10.53 32.07 -13.77
N LEU A 25 9.57 32.79 -14.37
CA LEU A 25 8.15 32.48 -14.25
C LEU A 25 7.82 31.12 -14.86
N LEU A 26 8.36 30.80 -16.04
CA LEU A 26 8.17 29.49 -16.66
C LEU A 26 8.75 28.36 -15.80
N LEU A 27 9.96 28.55 -15.25
CA LEU A 27 10.56 27.60 -14.32
C LEU A 27 9.71 27.43 -13.05
N ALA A 28 9.20 28.52 -12.48
CA ALA A 28 8.34 28.46 -11.31
C ALA A 28 7.05 27.68 -11.59
N VAL A 29 6.46 27.82 -12.79
CA VAL A 29 5.28 27.04 -13.21
C VAL A 29 5.60 25.55 -13.32
N VAL A 30 6.72 25.17 -13.96
CA VAL A 30 7.15 23.77 -14.07
C VAL A 30 7.36 23.16 -12.68
N VAL A 31 8.04 23.88 -11.78
CA VAL A 31 8.25 23.44 -10.39
C VAL A 31 6.92 23.28 -9.66
N ALA A 32 6.01 24.25 -9.76
CA ALA A 32 4.71 24.19 -9.08
C ALA A 32 3.86 22.99 -9.53
N ILE A 33 3.89 22.64 -10.82
CA ILE A 33 3.18 21.48 -11.36
C ILE A 33 3.87 20.18 -10.90
N GLY A 34 5.19 20.12 -10.95
CA GLY A 34 5.95 18.97 -10.44
C GLY A 34 5.68 18.68 -8.97
N VAL A 35 5.70 19.71 -8.11
CA VAL A 35 5.41 19.58 -6.68
C VAL A 35 3.98 19.12 -6.45
N ARG A 36 2.99 19.67 -7.16
CA ARG A 36 1.59 19.20 -7.06
C ARG A 36 1.44 17.74 -7.48
N GLY A 37 2.08 17.35 -8.59
CA GLY A 37 2.03 15.97 -9.07
C GLY A 37 2.63 14.97 -8.09
N LEU A 38 3.75 15.33 -7.46
CA LEU A 38 4.36 14.53 -6.38
C LEU A 38 3.44 14.43 -5.16
N GLY A 39 2.70 15.50 -4.83
CA GLY A 39 1.70 15.49 -3.76
C GLY A 39 0.56 14.50 -4.05
N VAL A 40 -0.04 14.57 -5.24
CA VAL A 40 -1.12 13.64 -5.65
C VAL A 40 -0.62 12.20 -5.67
N ALA A 41 0.59 11.95 -6.19
CA ALA A 41 1.18 10.62 -6.18
C ALA A 41 1.36 10.09 -4.75
N ARG A 42 1.85 10.93 -3.82
CA ARG A 42 2.00 10.58 -2.41
C ARG A 42 0.66 10.21 -1.77
N ASP A 43 -0.36 11.07 -1.91
CA ASP A 43 -1.69 10.84 -1.33
C ASP A 43 -2.34 9.55 -1.89
N GLY A 44 -2.15 9.30 -3.18
CA GLY A 44 -2.59 8.07 -3.86
C GLY A 44 -1.91 6.81 -3.29
N PHE A 45 -0.59 6.85 -3.10
CA PHE A 45 0.14 5.72 -2.49
C PHE A 45 -0.17 5.54 -1.00
N GLU A 46 -0.40 6.63 -0.24
CA GLU A 46 -0.85 6.55 1.15
C GLU A 46 -2.24 5.88 1.24
N SER A 47 -3.16 6.24 0.33
CA SER A 47 -4.48 5.61 0.22
C SER A 47 -4.38 4.13 -0.18
N TYR A 48 -3.53 3.80 -1.16
CA TYR A 48 -3.25 2.42 -1.57
C TYR A 48 -2.73 1.59 -0.38
N ALA A 49 -1.76 2.13 0.37
CA ALA A 49 -1.18 1.46 1.53
C ALA A 49 -2.23 1.24 2.63
N ALA A 50 -3.11 2.22 2.87
CA ALA A 50 -4.20 2.08 3.84
C ALA A 50 -5.17 0.94 3.48
N VAL A 51 -5.63 0.87 2.22
CA VAL A 51 -6.50 -0.23 1.77
C VAL A 51 -5.78 -1.57 1.84
N SER A 52 -4.52 -1.64 1.38
CA SER A 52 -3.74 -2.87 1.41
C SER A 52 -3.47 -3.38 2.83
N ASN A 53 -3.16 -2.49 3.77
CA ASN A 53 -2.94 -2.86 5.17
C ASN A 53 -4.22 -3.39 5.81
N HIS A 54 -5.37 -2.79 5.49
CA HIS A 54 -6.65 -3.27 5.98
C HIS A 54 -6.98 -4.67 5.43
N SER A 55 -6.71 -4.94 4.15
CA SER A 55 -6.90 -6.30 3.59
C SER A 55 -6.02 -7.34 4.27
N ILE A 56 -4.76 -7.00 4.56
CA ILE A 56 -3.85 -7.87 5.31
C ILE A 56 -4.39 -8.14 6.72
N GLN A 57 -4.95 -7.11 7.39
CA GLN A 57 -5.58 -7.28 8.69
C GLN A 57 -6.76 -8.25 8.63
N VAL A 58 -7.66 -8.11 7.66
CA VAL A 58 -8.80 -9.02 7.47
C VAL A 58 -8.34 -10.46 7.21
N SER A 59 -7.34 -10.67 6.33
CA SER A 59 -6.77 -12.00 6.11
C SER A 59 -6.09 -12.59 7.36
N SER A 60 -5.46 -11.75 8.19
CA SER A 60 -4.88 -12.18 9.46
C SER A 60 -5.95 -12.62 10.46
N ILE A 61 -7.07 -11.88 10.53
CA ILE A 61 -8.24 -12.24 11.33
C ILE A 61 -8.79 -13.61 10.91
N ASP A 62 -8.93 -13.85 9.60
CA ASP A 62 -9.40 -15.16 9.10
C ASP A 62 -8.44 -16.31 9.47
N ALA A 63 -7.13 -16.10 9.31
CA ALA A 63 -6.12 -17.08 9.72
C ALA A 63 -6.19 -17.41 11.23
N GLN A 64 -6.43 -16.40 12.07
CA GLN A 64 -6.63 -16.56 13.51
C GLN A 64 -7.94 -17.31 13.83
N VAL A 65 -9.03 -17.04 13.10
CA VAL A 65 -10.28 -17.81 13.24
C VAL A 65 -10.08 -19.27 12.84
N ALA A 66 -9.34 -19.54 11.77
CA ALA A 66 -8.98 -20.90 11.38
C ALA A 66 -8.13 -21.59 12.47
N GLN A 67 -7.20 -20.88 13.10
CA GLN A 67 -6.44 -21.39 14.25
C GLN A 67 -7.34 -21.71 15.45
N MET A 68 -8.23 -20.78 15.81
CA MET A 68 -9.21 -20.97 16.88
C MET A 68 -10.07 -22.21 16.63
N ARG A 69 -10.53 -22.42 15.39
CA ARG A 69 -11.31 -23.60 14.99
C ARG A 69 -10.54 -24.90 15.17
N ARG A 70 -9.27 -24.94 14.74
CA ARG A 70 -8.41 -26.11 14.95
C ARG A 70 -8.23 -26.41 16.44
N LEU A 71 -7.98 -25.39 17.26
CA LEU A 71 -7.86 -25.55 18.72
C LEU A 71 -9.17 -26.05 19.35
N ALA A 72 -10.32 -25.53 18.93
CA ALA A 72 -11.63 -25.99 19.41
C ALA A 72 -11.88 -27.47 19.08
N LEU A 73 -11.52 -27.93 17.87
CA LEU A 73 -11.62 -29.34 17.49
C LEU A 73 -10.65 -30.22 18.29
N THR A 74 -9.41 -29.75 18.52
CA THR A 74 -8.43 -30.43 19.37
C THR A 74 -8.96 -30.57 20.80
N PHE A 75 -9.52 -29.51 21.37
CA PHE A 75 -10.16 -29.56 22.68
C PHE A 75 -11.36 -30.51 22.70
N ASN A 76 -12.21 -30.50 21.67
CA ASN A 76 -13.34 -31.43 21.60
C ASN A 76 -12.89 -32.91 21.61
N THR A 77 -11.79 -33.19 20.91
CA THR A 77 -11.23 -34.54 20.78
C THR A 77 -10.60 -35.00 22.08
N PHE A 78 -9.71 -34.20 22.66
CA PHE A 78 -8.86 -34.64 23.79
C PHE A 78 -9.35 -34.17 25.16
N GLY A 79 -10.12 -33.08 25.24
CA GLY A 79 -10.64 -32.52 26.49
C GLY A 79 -9.61 -31.81 27.37
N ASP A 80 -8.40 -31.51 26.87
CA ASP A 80 -7.36 -30.83 27.65
C ASP A 80 -7.77 -29.37 27.98
N PRO A 81 -7.93 -29.01 29.27
CA PRO A 81 -8.29 -27.66 29.67
C PRO A 81 -7.33 -26.58 29.17
N LYS A 82 -6.04 -26.90 29.00
CA LYS A 82 -5.05 -25.94 28.48
C LYS A 82 -5.33 -25.53 27.04
N VAL A 83 -5.90 -26.43 26.24
CA VAL A 83 -6.31 -26.12 24.86
C VAL A 83 -7.52 -25.19 24.87
N ALA A 84 -8.46 -25.36 25.82
CA ALA A 84 -9.57 -24.42 25.98
C ALA A 84 -9.07 -23.01 26.35
N ASP A 85 -8.04 -22.90 27.18
CA ASP A 85 -7.43 -21.60 27.50
C ASP A 85 -6.75 -20.97 26.28
N GLN A 86 -6.11 -21.77 25.42
CA GLN A 86 -5.58 -21.29 24.14
C GLN A 86 -6.68 -20.77 23.20
N VAL A 87 -7.83 -21.46 23.12
CA VAL A 87 -8.99 -20.97 22.36
C VAL A 87 -9.42 -19.60 22.88
N ARG A 88 -9.58 -19.45 24.20
CA ARG A 88 -9.99 -18.18 24.84
C ARG A 88 -8.98 -17.05 24.61
N ALA A 89 -7.68 -17.37 24.61
CA ALA A 89 -6.63 -16.40 24.32
C ALA A 89 -6.74 -15.86 22.88
N VAL A 90 -6.94 -16.75 21.89
CA VAL A 90 -7.17 -16.34 20.49
C VAL A 90 -8.45 -15.53 20.35
N GLN A 91 -9.53 -15.92 21.05
CA GLN A 91 -10.79 -15.15 21.07
C GLN A 91 -10.58 -13.71 21.57
N ALA A 92 -9.81 -13.52 22.64
CA ALA A 92 -9.52 -12.19 23.18
C ALA A 92 -8.78 -11.29 22.17
N THR A 93 -7.81 -11.86 21.44
CA THR A 93 -7.11 -11.14 20.36
C THR A 93 -8.06 -10.80 19.21
N LEU A 94 -8.85 -11.77 18.76
CA LEU A 94 -9.81 -11.58 17.66
C LEU A 94 -10.86 -10.50 17.96
N VAL A 95 -11.32 -10.36 19.21
CA VAL A 95 -12.22 -9.26 19.62
C VAL A 95 -11.57 -7.90 19.35
N LYS A 96 -10.29 -7.74 19.68
CA LYS A 96 -9.56 -6.49 19.45
C LYS A 96 -9.34 -6.26 17.95
N ASP A 97 -8.93 -7.29 17.22
CA ASP A 97 -8.60 -7.17 15.80
C ASP A 97 -9.86 -6.86 14.95
N LEU A 98 -10.99 -7.53 15.22
CA LEU A 98 -12.27 -7.25 14.57
C LEU A 98 -12.77 -5.82 14.87
N ARG A 99 -12.61 -5.36 16.12
CA ARG A 99 -12.94 -3.98 16.48
C ARG A 99 -12.08 -2.97 15.72
N SER A 100 -10.77 -3.23 15.67
CA SER A 100 -9.83 -2.37 14.93
C SER A 100 -10.13 -2.35 13.43
N ALA A 101 -10.56 -3.45 12.82
CA ALA A 101 -10.97 -3.48 11.41
C ALA A 101 -12.29 -2.71 11.17
N LEU A 102 -13.18 -2.65 12.17
CA LEU A 102 -14.41 -1.86 12.09
C LEU A 102 -14.17 -0.35 12.23
N ASP A 103 -13.07 0.07 12.84
CA ASP A 103 -12.75 1.47 13.09
C ASP A 103 -12.40 2.18 11.77
N GLY A 104 -13.15 3.23 11.42
CA GLY A 104 -12.95 3.98 10.17
C GLY A 104 -13.51 3.29 8.91
N THR A 105 -13.98 2.04 9.00
CA THR A 105 -14.58 1.31 7.88
C THR A 105 -16.06 1.68 7.71
N THR A 106 -16.48 1.91 6.47
CA THR A 106 -17.83 2.37 6.09
C THR A 106 -18.43 1.53 4.95
N GLY A 107 -19.70 1.76 4.63
CA GLY A 107 -20.39 1.15 3.48
C GLY A 107 -20.52 -0.37 3.57
N GLU A 108 -20.42 -1.04 2.42
CA GLU A 108 -20.58 -2.50 2.30
C GLU A 108 -19.53 -3.26 3.12
N ARG A 109 -18.28 -2.80 3.14
CA ARG A 109 -17.20 -3.40 3.93
C ARG A 109 -17.52 -3.43 5.42
N ARG A 110 -18.11 -2.34 5.93
CA ARG A 110 -18.54 -2.27 7.32
C ARG A 110 -19.62 -3.32 7.62
N ALA A 111 -20.61 -3.46 6.75
CA ALA A 111 -21.68 -4.45 6.94
C ALA A 111 -21.14 -5.90 6.95
N LEU A 112 -20.16 -6.21 6.10
CA LEU A 112 -19.49 -7.51 6.10
C LEU A 112 -18.73 -7.77 7.41
N LEU A 113 -17.93 -6.80 7.87
CA LEU A 113 -17.20 -6.92 9.13
C LEU A 113 -18.12 -7.01 10.35
N GLU A 114 -19.24 -6.28 10.35
CA GLU A 114 -20.27 -6.40 11.41
C GLU A 114 -20.88 -7.80 11.41
N ARG A 115 -21.14 -8.38 10.25
CA ARG A 115 -21.59 -9.78 10.14
C ARG A 115 -20.52 -10.76 10.60
N MET A 116 -19.25 -10.56 10.23
CA MET A 116 -18.13 -11.38 10.72
C MET A 116 -18.06 -11.34 12.25
N ASN A 117 -18.21 -10.16 12.85
CA ASN A 117 -18.22 -10.00 14.30
C ASN A 117 -19.41 -10.74 14.96
N GLN A 118 -20.60 -10.72 14.36
CA GLN A 118 -21.77 -11.48 14.85
C GLN A 118 -21.55 -13.00 14.77
N VAL A 119 -21.03 -13.49 13.65
CA VAL A 119 -20.72 -14.92 13.45
C VAL A 119 -19.65 -15.37 14.45
N PHE A 120 -18.60 -14.57 14.64
CA PHE A 120 -17.57 -14.81 15.64
C PHE A 120 -18.13 -14.84 17.06
N ALA A 121 -18.96 -13.86 17.46
CA ALA A 121 -19.59 -13.85 18.78
C ALA A 121 -20.46 -15.09 19.01
N SER A 122 -21.19 -15.54 17.99
CA SER A 122 -21.97 -16.79 18.05
C SER A 122 -21.06 -18.01 18.20
N TYR A 123 -19.96 -18.06 17.47
CA TYR A 123 -18.96 -19.13 17.59
C TYR A 123 -18.35 -19.20 19.00
N VAL A 124 -18.09 -18.05 19.64
CA VAL A 124 -17.60 -17.98 21.02
C VAL A 124 -18.62 -18.58 22.00
N ALA A 125 -19.91 -18.24 21.85
CA ALA A 125 -20.98 -18.80 22.67
C ALA A 125 -21.13 -20.32 22.47
N ASP A 126 -21.06 -20.78 21.21
CA ASP A 126 -21.10 -22.19 20.87
C ASP A 126 -19.91 -22.94 21.47
N PHE A 127 -18.69 -22.37 21.45
CA PHE A 127 -17.52 -22.98 22.08
C PHE A 127 -17.68 -23.14 23.60
N ASN A 128 -18.25 -22.16 24.29
CA ASN A 128 -18.51 -22.27 25.72
C ASN A 128 -19.47 -23.44 26.02
N THR A 129 -20.54 -23.54 25.23
CA THR A 129 -21.49 -24.66 25.31
C THR A 129 -20.80 -26.00 25.02
N LEU A 130 -19.93 -26.05 24.01
CA LEU A 130 -19.14 -27.23 23.67
C LEU A 130 -18.25 -27.67 24.84
N ALA A 131 -17.61 -26.72 25.53
CA ALA A 131 -16.79 -26.99 26.71
C ALA A 131 -17.59 -27.56 27.88
N GLU A 132 -18.77 -27.02 28.14
CA GLU A 132 -19.69 -27.55 29.16
C GLU A 132 -20.14 -28.97 28.83
N LEU A 133 -20.58 -29.22 27.58
CA LEU A 133 -20.97 -30.56 27.12
C LEU A 133 -19.82 -31.54 27.23
N ARG A 134 -18.61 -31.13 26.82
CA ARG A 134 -17.39 -31.95 26.88
C ARG A 134 -17.05 -32.34 28.33
N GLN A 135 -17.13 -31.39 29.26
CA GLN A 135 -16.86 -31.65 30.68
C GLN A 135 -17.94 -32.52 31.32
N ARG A 136 -19.22 -32.27 31.00
CA ARG A 136 -20.33 -33.10 31.47
C ARG A 136 -20.18 -34.54 30.98
N ARG A 137 -19.81 -34.72 29.71
CA ARG A 137 -19.51 -36.05 29.13
C ARG A 137 -18.42 -36.77 29.92
N ASP A 138 -17.29 -36.11 30.21
CA ASP A 138 -16.19 -36.72 30.96
C ASP A 138 -16.62 -37.17 32.35
N ARG A 139 -17.34 -36.32 33.09
CA ARG A 139 -17.83 -36.67 34.43
C ARG A 139 -18.84 -37.82 34.40
N LEU A 140 -19.83 -37.74 33.51
CA LEU A 140 -20.82 -38.81 33.34
C LEU A 140 -20.14 -40.15 33.02
N TYR A 141 -19.15 -40.14 32.12
CA TYR A 141 -18.44 -41.35 31.73
C TYR A 141 -17.55 -41.90 32.85
N ALA A 142 -16.60 -41.10 33.34
CA ALA A 142 -15.55 -41.56 34.24
C ALA A 142 -16.02 -41.74 35.69
N GLU A 143 -16.88 -40.86 36.19
CA GLU A 143 -17.27 -40.85 37.61
C GLU A 143 -18.55 -41.64 37.87
N GLN A 144 -19.40 -41.86 36.86
CA GLN A 144 -20.71 -42.50 37.05
C GLN A 144 -20.89 -43.76 36.22
N LEU A 145 -20.76 -43.68 34.89
CA LEU A 145 -21.07 -44.79 33.99
C LEU A 145 -20.13 -45.98 34.18
N VAL A 146 -18.81 -45.72 34.20
CA VAL A 146 -17.80 -46.78 34.40
C VAL A 146 -17.97 -47.47 35.76
N PRO A 147 -18.04 -46.75 36.91
CA PRO A 147 -18.28 -47.39 38.21
C PRO A 147 -19.61 -48.15 38.30
N ALA A 148 -20.70 -47.61 37.74
CA ALA A 148 -21.99 -48.30 37.73
C ALA A 148 -21.91 -49.61 36.93
N GLY A 149 -21.24 -49.58 35.78
CA GLY A 149 -21.04 -50.76 34.94
C GLY A 149 -20.19 -51.84 35.61
N GLU A 150 -19.13 -51.47 36.32
CA GLU A 150 -18.32 -52.42 37.10
C GLU A 150 -19.11 -53.03 38.25
N LYS A 151 -19.80 -52.20 39.03
CA LYS A 151 -20.58 -52.66 40.17
C LYS A 151 -21.71 -53.61 39.76
N ALA A 152 -22.39 -53.32 38.65
CA ALA A 152 -23.42 -54.20 38.07
C ALA A 152 -22.81 -55.56 37.69
N ARG A 153 -21.69 -55.56 36.94
CA ARG A 153 -20.99 -56.79 36.53
C ARG A 153 -20.57 -57.64 37.73
N GLU A 154 -19.97 -57.01 38.75
CA GLU A 154 -19.52 -57.69 39.98
C GLU A 154 -20.69 -58.31 40.74
N THR A 155 -21.81 -57.58 40.86
CA THR A 155 -23.02 -58.06 41.53
C THR A 155 -23.59 -59.30 40.84
N VAL A 156 -23.64 -59.30 39.50
CA VAL A 156 -24.09 -60.47 38.72
C VAL A 156 -23.12 -61.64 38.87
N THR A 157 -21.80 -61.38 38.83
CA THR A 157 -20.79 -62.44 39.06
C THR A 157 -20.95 -63.07 40.45
N GLN A 158 -21.15 -62.27 41.49
CA GLN A 158 -21.38 -62.75 42.84
C GLN A 158 -22.69 -63.56 42.94
N LEU A 159 -23.75 -63.12 42.26
CA LEU A 159 -25.01 -63.87 42.18
C LEU A 159 -24.78 -65.24 41.52
N VAL A 160 -24.07 -65.31 40.39
CA VAL A 160 -23.73 -66.58 39.73
C VAL A 160 -22.92 -67.49 40.66
N SER A 161 -21.86 -66.97 41.29
CA SER A 161 -21.01 -67.78 42.18
C SER A 161 -21.77 -68.33 43.39
N THR A 162 -22.64 -67.51 44.01
CA THR A 162 -23.46 -67.95 45.15
C THR A 162 -24.50 -68.99 44.75
N LEU A 163 -25.16 -68.81 43.60
CA LEU A 163 -26.10 -69.81 43.07
C LEU A 163 -25.42 -71.15 42.77
N ILE A 164 -24.20 -71.14 42.24
CA ILE A 164 -23.41 -72.36 42.01
C ILE A 164 -23.05 -73.05 43.33
N ALA A 165 -22.53 -72.29 44.30
CA ALA A 165 -22.13 -72.81 45.61
C ALA A 165 -23.29 -73.49 46.35
N ASP A 166 -24.51 -72.99 46.11
CA ASP A 166 -25.73 -73.46 46.75
C ASP A 166 -26.46 -74.57 45.96
N GLY A 167 -25.90 -75.04 44.84
CA GLY A 167 -26.49 -76.12 44.01
C GLY A 167 -27.64 -75.67 43.10
N GLU A 168 -27.90 -74.37 42.98
CA GLU A 168 -28.98 -73.80 42.17
C GLU A 168 -28.56 -73.63 40.70
N HIS A 169 -28.21 -74.74 40.03
CA HIS A 169 -27.56 -74.70 38.72
C HIS A 169 -28.42 -74.07 37.60
N GLU A 170 -29.74 -74.26 37.59
CA GLU A 170 -30.65 -73.64 36.61
C GLU A 170 -30.70 -72.11 36.78
N ALA A 171 -30.78 -71.64 38.03
CA ALA A 171 -30.74 -70.22 38.34
C ALA A 171 -29.37 -69.61 38.00
N ALA A 172 -28.28 -70.33 38.29
CA ALA A 172 -26.93 -69.91 37.93
C ALA A 172 -26.76 -69.77 36.41
N ALA A 173 -27.31 -70.69 35.61
CA ALA A 173 -27.27 -70.62 34.16
C ALA A 173 -28.03 -69.39 33.63
N ASN A 174 -29.22 -69.10 34.16
CA ASN A 174 -29.97 -67.90 33.79
C ASN A 174 -29.26 -66.61 34.22
N ALA A 175 -28.65 -66.58 35.42
CA ALA A 175 -27.84 -65.44 35.86
C ALA A 175 -26.58 -65.25 35.00
N ALA A 176 -25.98 -66.33 34.49
CA ALA A 176 -24.87 -66.25 33.54
C ALA A 176 -25.31 -65.71 32.15
N LEU A 177 -26.48 -66.11 31.66
CA LEU A 177 -27.09 -65.52 30.45
C LEU A 177 -27.37 -64.02 30.64
N ALA A 178 -27.84 -63.62 31.83
CA ALA A 178 -27.96 -62.21 32.17
C ALA A 178 -26.59 -61.52 32.07
N GLN A 179 -25.56 -62.07 32.70
CA GLN A 179 -24.20 -61.54 32.61
C GLN A 179 -23.73 -61.33 31.16
N GLU A 180 -24.00 -62.28 30.27
CA GLU A 180 -23.71 -62.15 28.83
C GLU A 180 -24.44 -60.96 28.21
N GLN A 181 -25.76 -60.83 28.41
CA GLN A 181 -26.52 -59.71 27.84
C GLN A 181 -26.02 -58.36 28.35
N PHE A 182 -25.67 -58.26 29.63
CA PHE A 182 -25.11 -57.05 30.20
C PHE A 182 -23.73 -56.70 29.59
N LEU A 183 -22.87 -57.69 29.38
CA LEU A 183 -21.57 -57.48 28.72
C LEU A 183 -21.75 -57.05 27.25
N LEU A 184 -22.74 -57.60 26.54
CA LEU A 184 -23.10 -57.17 25.19
C LEU A 184 -23.67 -55.74 25.16
N ALA A 185 -24.48 -55.36 26.15
CA ALA A 185 -24.92 -53.97 26.34
C ALA A 185 -23.72 -53.03 26.53
N ARG A 186 -22.78 -53.40 27.40
CA ARG A 186 -21.53 -52.63 27.63
C ARG A 186 -20.65 -52.54 26.39
N LEU A 187 -20.58 -53.61 25.58
CA LEU A 187 -19.86 -53.61 24.30
C LEU A 187 -20.53 -52.67 23.29
N ALA A 188 -21.86 -52.70 23.18
CA ALA A 188 -22.61 -51.77 22.35
C ALA A 188 -22.38 -50.31 22.80
N ALA A 189 -22.47 -50.03 24.10
CA ALA A 189 -22.16 -48.71 24.65
C ALA A 189 -20.72 -48.26 24.33
N SER A 190 -19.72 -49.16 24.43
CA SER A 190 -18.34 -48.86 24.06
C SER A 190 -18.19 -48.47 22.58
N ARG A 191 -18.85 -49.19 21.67
CA ARG A 191 -18.88 -48.86 20.23
C ARG A 191 -19.53 -47.50 19.97
N PHE A 192 -20.55 -47.12 20.75
CA PHE A 192 -21.14 -45.78 20.65
C PHE A 192 -20.11 -44.69 20.99
N PHE A 193 -19.25 -44.90 21.98
CA PHE A 193 -18.24 -43.90 22.36
C PHE A 193 -17.18 -43.66 21.28
N THR A 194 -16.91 -44.66 20.44
CA THR A 194 -15.99 -44.53 19.30
C THR A 194 -16.69 -44.01 18.03
N SER A 195 -17.93 -44.45 17.81
CA SER A 195 -18.71 -44.13 16.61
C SER A 195 -20.18 -43.91 16.99
N PRO A 196 -20.55 -42.70 17.45
CA PRO A 196 -21.91 -42.40 17.90
C PRO A 196 -22.95 -42.65 16.82
N ASN A 197 -23.97 -43.45 17.13
CA ASN A 197 -25.10 -43.74 16.25
C ASN A 197 -26.34 -44.03 17.10
N GLU A 198 -27.47 -43.41 16.76
CA GLU A 198 -28.75 -43.60 17.46
C GLU A 198 -29.22 -45.07 17.47
N SER A 199 -28.90 -45.85 16.44
CA SER A 199 -29.27 -47.28 16.40
C SER A 199 -28.60 -48.11 17.51
N ILE A 200 -27.41 -47.70 17.96
CA ILE A 200 -26.70 -48.38 19.05
C ILE A 200 -27.41 -48.12 20.38
N ILE A 201 -28.11 -46.99 20.55
CA ILE A 201 -28.89 -46.71 21.75
C ILE A 201 -30.05 -47.71 21.89
N ALA A 202 -30.70 -48.02 20.76
CA ALA A 202 -31.74 -49.06 20.71
C ALA A 202 -31.16 -50.45 20.98
N GLU A 203 -29.96 -50.75 20.46
CA GLU A 203 -29.26 -52.02 20.74
C GLU A 203 -28.97 -52.18 22.24
N VAL A 204 -28.41 -51.15 22.90
CA VAL A 204 -28.14 -51.20 24.35
C VAL A 204 -29.43 -51.45 25.14
N SER A 205 -30.53 -50.79 24.76
CA SER A 205 -31.84 -50.96 25.42
C SER A 205 -32.38 -52.38 25.24
N ALA A 206 -32.30 -52.95 24.04
CA ALA A 206 -32.74 -54.32 23.79
C ALA A 206 -31.92 -55.37 24.58
N ARG A 207 -30.62 -55.11 24.79
CA ARG A 207 -29.75 -55.97 25.64
C ARG A 207 -30.11 -55.88 27.11
N ASP A 208 -30.51 -54.70 27.59
CA ASP A 208 -31.00 -54.47 28.94
C ASP A 208 -32.32 -55.23 29.20
N ASP A 209 -33.26 -55.17 28.24
CA ASP A 209 -34.51 -55.92 28.32
C ASP A 209 -34.25 -57.44 28.44
N ALA A 210 -33.33 -57.96 27.63
CA ALA A 210 -32.93 -59.37 27.66
C ALA A 210 -32.17 -59.74 28.95
N PHE A 211 -31.38 -58.81 29.51
CA PHE A 211 -30.77 -58.95 30.82
C PHE A 211 -31.83 -59.10 31.92
N GLY A 212 -32.81 -58.21 31.96
CA GLY A 212 -33.90 -58.25 32.93
C GLY A 212 -34.73 -59.54 32.82
N GLU A 213 -35.01 -60.01 31.61
CA GLU A 213 -35.70 -61.29 31.39
C GLU A 213 -34.91 -62.48 31.98
N ALA A 214 -33.59 -62.51 31.75
CA ALA A 214 -32.73 -63.55 32.28
C ALA A 214 -32.63 -63.50 33.82
N ILE A 215 -32.58 -62.31 34.43
CA ILE A 215 -32.62 -62.14 35.90
C ILE A 215 -33.97 -62.61 36.48
N ARG A 216 -35.09 -62.29 35.81
CA ARG A 216 -36.42 -62.79 36.22
C ARG A 216 -36.46 -64.32 36.19
N ARG A 217 -36.03 -64.95 35.10
CA ARG A 217 -35.94 -66.43 35.03
C ARG A 217 -35.03 -67.02 36.11
N ALA A 218 -33.92 -66.38 36.42
CA ALA A 218 -33.01 -66.82 37.47
C ALA A 218 -33.64 -66.78 38.87
N THR A 219 -34.67 -65.95 39.09
CA THR A 219 -35.27 -65.72 40.42
C THR A 219 -36.64 -66.36 40.63
N GLU A 220 -37.32 -66.80 39.56
CA GLU A 220 -38.67 -67.39 39.58
C GLU A 220 -38.83 -68.48 40.64
N ARG A 221 -37.85 -69.40 40.74
CA ARG A 221 -37.89 -70.56 41.65
C ARG A 221 -37.08 -70.38 42.93
N LEU A 222 -36.35 -69.26 43.09
CA LEU A 222 -35.48 -69.05 44.25
C LEU A 222 -36.31 -68.76 45.49
N SER A 223 -36.26 -69.62 46.51
CA SER A 223 -36.99 -69.35 47.77
C SER A 223 -36.21 -68.42 48.72
N ASN A 224 -34.89 -68.31 48.55
CA ASN A 224 -34.01 -67.56 49.44
C ASN A 224 -34.19 -66.03 49.27
N PRO A 225 -34.63 -65.29 50.30
CA PRO A 225 -34.84 -63.84 50.23
C PRO A 225 -33.58 -63.04 49.92
N ALA A 226 -32.41 -63.47 50.42
CA ALA A 226 -31.15 -62.79 50.18
C ALA A 226 -30.73 -62.86 48.70
N ARG A 227 -31.00 -64.00 48.02
CA ARG A 227 -30.69 -64.15 46.59
C ARG A 227 -31.64 -63.34 45.71
N ARG A 228 -32.93 -63.30 46.06
CA ARG A 228 -33.90 -62.40 45.39
C ARG A 228 -33.50 -60.93 45.54
N ALA A 229 -33.03 -60.53 46.72
CA ALA A 229 -32.52 -59.18 46.95
C ALA A 229 -31.25 -58.89 46.13
N ALA A 230 -30.32 -59.85 46.03
CA ALA A 230 -29.12 -59.71 45.21
C ALA A 230 -29.44 -59.56 43.71
N ALA A 231 -30.41 -60.34 43.21
CA ALA A 231 -30.87 -60.24 41.83
C ALA A 231 -31.58 -58.90 41.53
N SER A 232 -32.43 -58.42 42.45
CA SER A 232 -33.04 -57.09 42.32
C SER A 232 -32.00 -55.97 42.36
N ALA A 233 -30.96 -56.10 43.19
CA ALA A 233 -29.84 -55.16 43.21
C ALA A 233 -29.07 -55.15 41.88
N ALA A 234 -28.88 -56.33 41.26
CA ALA A 234 -28.27 -56.43 39.93
C ALA A 234 -29.11 -55.72 38.86
N GLU A 235 -30.44 -55.91 38.87
CA GLU A 235 -31.39 -55.23 37.98
C GLU A 235 -31.31 -53.70 38.12
N GLN A 236 -31.39 -53.19 39.35
CA GLN A 236 -31.31 -51.75 39.61
C GLN A 236 -29.98 -51.13 39.16
N LEU A 237 -28.86 -51.86 39.29
CA LEU A 237 -27.55 -51.39 38.85
C LEU A 237 -27.40 -51.40 37.32
N ALA A 238 -27.98 -52.40 36.64
CA ALA A 238 -28.03 -52.45 35.18
C ALA A 238 -28.90 -51.31 34.61
N ASP A 239 -30.11 -51.12 35.15
CA ASP A 239 -30.99 -50.00 34.79
C ASP A 239 -30.29 -48.66 34.98
N ARG A 240 -29.57 -48.50 36.10
CA ARG A 240 -28.79 -47.29 36.38
C ARG A 240 -27.69 -47.09 35.34
N TYR A 241 -26.98 -48.14 34.95
CA TYR A 241 -25.96 -48.09 33.90
C TYR A 241 -26.58 -47.65 32.57
N VAL A 242 -27.70 -48.23 32.15
CA VAL A 242 -28.36 -47.92 30.87
C VAL A 242 -28.95 -46.51 30.87
N SER A 243 -29.48 -46.03 32.01
CA SER A 243 -29.89 -44.64 32.18
C SER A 243 -28.71 -43.67 32.03
N LEU A 244 -27.58 -43.96 32.68
CA LEU A 244 -26.37 -43.13 32.57
C LEU A 244 -25.80 -43.15 31.15
N PHE A 245 -25.85 -44.30 30.49
CA PHE A 245 -25.44 -44.43 29.09
C PHE A 245 -26.31 -43.55 28.20
N ARG A 246 -27.64 -43.60 28.33
CA ARG A 246 -28.56 -42.75 27.57
C ARG A 246 -28.28 -41.27 27.78
N GLU A 247 -28.08 -40.84 29.02
CA GLU A 247 -27.73 -39.44 29.32
C GLU A 247 -26.40 -39.03 28.66
N THR A 248 -25.38 -39.89 28.77
CA THR A 248 -24.07 -39.64 28.14
C THR A 248 -24.19 -39.60 26.61
N ALA A 249 -25.00 -40.48 26.03
CA ALA A 249 -25.26 -40.55 24.60
C ALA A 249 -25.94 -39.28 24.08
N THR A 250 -26.93 -38.74 24.80
CA THR A 250 -27.54 -37.45 24.48
C THR A 250 -26.51 -36.33 24.45
N VAL A 251 -25.67 -36.22 25.49
CA VAL A 251 -24.62 -35.19 25.56
C VAL A 251 -23.63 -35.31 24.39
N MET A 252 -23.30 -36.53 23.97
CA MET A 252 -22.43 -36.76 22.81
C MET A 252 -23.07 -36.38 21.49
N LEU A 253 -24.34 -36.71 21.27
CA LEU A 253 -25.05 -36.33 20.06
C LEU A 253 -25.22 -34.81 19.96
N ASP A 254 -25.53 -34.15 21.08
CA ASP A 254 -25.59 -32.69 21.15
C ASP A 254 -24.23 -32.05 20.87
N ASN A 255 -23.15 -32.62 21.41
CA ASN A 255 -21.78 -32.19 21.10
C ASN A 255 -21.48 -32.32 19.59
N THR A 256 -21.79 -33.45 18.95
CA THR A 256 -21.59 -33.65 17.51
C THR A 256 -22.36 -32.62 16.69
N ARG A 257 -23.66 -32.41 16.97
CA ARG A 257 -24.47 -31.41 16.26
C ARG A 257 -23.90 -30.00 16.43
N LEU A 258 -23.43 -29.65 17.62
CA LEU A 258 -22.85 -28.35 17.89
C LEU A 258 -21.53 -28.14 17.12
N VAL A 259 -20.69 -29.16 17.02
CA VAL A 259 -19.47 -29.12 16.18
C VAL A 259 -19.81 -28.86 14.72
N ASP A 260 -20.88 -29.46 14.18
CA ASP A 260 -21.33 -29.21 12.81
C ASP A 260 -21.78 -27.75 12.61
N VAL A 261 -22.56 -27.21 13.56
CA VAL A 261 -22.99 -25.79 13.56
C VAL A 261 -21.79 -24.85 13.61
N MET A 262 -20.83 -25.11 14.50
CA MET A 262 -19.59 -24.34 14.60
C MET A 262 -18.77 -24.43 13.32
N GLY A 263 -18.73 -25.61 12.68
CA GLY A 263 -18.12 -25.84 11.38
C GLY A 263 -18.71 -24.94 10.30
N ALA A 264 -20.04 -24.90 10.20
CA ALA A 264 -20.76 -24.06 9.24
C ALA A 264 -20.53 -22.56 9.48
N ARG A 265 -20.54 -22.09 10.74
CA ARG A 265 -20.18 -20.69 11.07
C ARG A 265 -18.76 -20.35 10.65
N GLY A 266 -17.84 -21.29 10.82
CA GLY A 266 -16.46 -21.11 10.37
C GLY A 266 -16.32 -20.97 8.85
N VAL A 267 -17.19 -21.64 8.08
CA VAL A 267 -17.27 -21.46 6.61
C VAL A 267 -17.91 -20.12 6.26
N GLU A 268 -18.99 -19.73 6.93
CA GLU A 268 -19.62 -18.42 6.74
C GLU A 268 -18.63 -17.27 7.03
N PHE A 269 -17.85 -17.38 8.10
CA PHE A 269 -16.83 -16.38 8.44
C PHE A 269 -15.78 -16.23 7.32
N ALA A 270 -15.31 -17.35 6.77
CA ALA A 270 -14.34 -17.36 5.68
C ALA A 270 -14.90 -16.71 4.40
N ASP A 271 -16.15 -17.01 4.02
CA ASP A 271 -16.81 -16.37 2.87
C ASP A 271 -16.91 -14.85 3.05
N LEU A 272 -17.28 -14.40 4.25
CA LEU A 272 -17.36 -12.96 4.55
C LEU A 272 -15.99 -12.29 4.49
N SER A 273 -14.94 -12.96 4.99
CA SER A 273 -13.57 -12.48 4.88
C SER A 273 -13.12 -12.36 3.42
N ASP A 274 -13.34 -13.41 2.62
CA ASP A 274 -12.98 -13.44 1.19
C ASP A 274 -13.70 -12.33 0.41
N ARG A 275 -14.99 -12.12 0.68
CA ARG A 275 -15.76 -11.03 0.07
C ARG A 275 -15.24 -9.66 0.48
N THR A 276 -14.86 -9.49 1.75
CA THR A 276 -14.28 -8.23 2.24
C THR A 276 -12.96 -7.95 1.53
N VAL A 277 -12.05 -8.92 1.48
CA VAL A 277 -10.76 -8.80 0.77
C VAL A 277 -10.96 -8.57 -0.72
N ALA A 278 -11.97 -9.18 -1.36
CA ALA A 278 -12.27 -8.98 -2.77
C ALA A 278 -12.75 -7.56 -3.09
N ILE A 279 -13.59 -6.96 -2.24
CA ILE A 279 -14.00 -5.55 -2.38
C ILE A 279 -12.78 -4.65 -2.23
N GLU A 280 -11.93 -4.92 -1.25
CA GLU A 280 -10.72 -4.11 -1.03
C GLU A 280 -9.67 -4.27 -2.11
N GLY A 281 -9.57 -5.45 -2.72
CA GLY A 281 -8.77 -5.67 -3.91
C GLY A 281 -9.21 -4.76 -5.05
N LYS A 282 -10.52 -4.65 -5.29
CA LYS A 282 -11.07 -3.73 -6.31
C LYS A 282 -10.79 -2.26 -5.97
N ASP A 283 -11.02 -1.85 -4.71
CA ASP A 283 -10.73 -0.49 -4.25
C ASP A 283 -9.24 -0.16 -4.44
N ARG A 284 -8.36 -1.07 -4.02
CA ARG A 284 -6.90 -0.93 -4.13
C ARG A 284 -6.45 -0.81 -5.58
N ASP A 285 -6.96 -1.68 -6.46
CA ASP A 285 -6.60 -1.68 -7.88
C ASP A 285 -7.12 -0.40 -8.58
N GLY A 286 -8.31 0.08 -8.17
CA GLY A 286 -8.86 1.37 -8.61
C GLY A 286 -8.00 2.56 -8.18
N VAL A 287 -7.62 2.63 -6.89
CA VAL A 287 -6.73 3.69 -6.36
C VAL A 287 -5.38 3.66 -7.07
N LEU A 288 -4.82 2.47 -7.34
CA LEU A 288 -3.57 2.33 -8.07
C LEU A 288 -3.69 2.87 -9.50
N ALA A 289 -4.75 2.49 -10.22
CA ALA A 289 -5.01 2.95 -11.59
C ALA A 289 -5.25 4.46 -11.66
N GLU A 290 -5.98 5.04 -10.70
CA GLU A 290 -6.17 6.49 -10.61
C GLU A 290 -4.85 7.22 -10.32
N THR A 291 -4.06 6.68 -9.38
CA THR A 291 -2.78 7.25 -9.00
C THR A 291 -1.81 7.24 -10.18
N THR A 292 -1.62 6.10 -10.86
CA THR A 292 -0.75 6.01 -12.03
C THR A 292 -1.24 6.88 -13.18
N GLY A 293 -2.55 6.89 -13.46
CA GLY A 293 -3.13 7.78 -14.47
C GLY A 293 -2.99 9.27 -14.15
N SER A 294 -2.98 9.66 -12.87
CA SER A 294 -2.70 11.04 -12.45
C SER A 294 -1.21 11.41 -12.61
N MET A 295 -0.31 10.46 -12.35
CA MET A 295 1.13 10.60 -12.55
C MET A 295 1.47 10.76 -14.03
N ASP A 296 0.88 9.94 -14.91
CA ASP A 296 1.09 10.01 -16.36
C ASP A 296 0.62 11.34 -16.94
N ARG A 297 -0.53 11.85 -16.48
CA ARG A 297 -1.04 13.17 -16.84
C ARG A 297 -0.11 14.29 -16.39
N THR A 298 0.41 14.20 -15.16
CA THR A 298 1.36 15.18 -14.62
C THR A 298 2.68 15.14 -15.39
N LEU A 299 3.22 13.95 -15.67
CA LEU A 299 4.45 13.77 -16.44
C LEU A 299 4.30 14.38 -17.84
N SER A 300 3.21 14.06 -18.54
CA SER A 300 2.92 14.58 -19.88
C SER A 300 2.76 16.10 -19.88
N ALA A 301 2.07 16.67 -18.88
CA ALA A 301 1.94 18.11 -18.72
C ALA A 301 3.29 18.79 -18.46
N ASN A 302 4.11 18.23 -17.56
CA ASN A 302 5.45 18.73 -17.27
C ASN A 302 6.36 18.68 -18.49
N MET A 303 6.37 17.57 -19.25
CA MET A 303 7.16 17.45 -20.48
C MET A 303 6.72 18.49 -21.52
N THR A 304 5.41 18.67 -21.70
CA THR A 304 4.85 19.62 -22.67
C THR A 304 5.23 21.06 -22.31
N ILE A 305 5.07 21.44 -21.03
CA ILE A 305 5.39 22.80 -20.56
C ILE A 305 6.90 23.03 -20.54
N ALA A 306 7.70 22.04 -20.13
CA ALA A 306 9.16 22.14 -20.15
C ALA A 306 9.69 22.28 -21.58
N ALA A 307 9.17 21.49 -22.54
CA ALA A 307 9.51 21.63 -23.96
C ALA A 307 9.10 23.01 -24.51
N GLY A 308 7.89 23.47 -24.19
CA GLY A 308 7.42 24.80 -24.55
C GLY A 308 8.27 25.92 -23.96
N ALA A 309 8.62 25.84 -22.68
CA ALA A 309 9.48 26.79 -21.98
C ALA A 309 10.90 26.80 -22.55
N PHE A 310 11.44 25.63 -22.91
CA PHE A 310 12.74 25.49 -23.55
C PHE A 310 12.75 26.15 -24.93
N LEU A 311 11.76 25.86 -25.78
CA LEU A 311 11.62 26.49 -27.10
C LEU A 311 11.43 28.01 -26.98
N PHE A 312 10.63 28.46 -26.01
CA PHE A 312 10.43 29.90 -25.75
C PHE A 312 11.71 30.58 -25.25
N GLY A 313 12.48 29.91 -24.39
CA GLY A 313 13.79 30.36 -23.94
C GLY A 313 14.78 30.51 -25.08
N LEU A 314 14.82 29.55 -26.02
CA LEU A 314 15.63 29.66 -27.25
C LEU A 314 15.20 30.86 -28.10
N LEU A 315 13.90 31.10 -28.25
CA LEU A 315 13.38 32.25 -29.00
C LEU A 315 13.76 33.58 -28.35
N LEU A 316 13.64 33.69 -27.02
CA LEU A 316 14.09 34.86 -26.26
C LEU A 316 15.60 35.08 -26.38
N ALA A 317 16.41 34.02 -26.24
CA ALA A 317 17.86 34.10 -26.39
C ALA A 317 18.26 34.57 -27.80
N TRP A 318 17.61 34.03 -28.83
CA TRP A 318 17.80 34.47 -30.21
C TRP A 318 17.39 35.94 -30.41
N ALA A 319 16.27 36.37 -29.84
CA ALA A 319 15.81 37.76 -29.90
C ALA A 319 16.76 38.72 -29.18
N VAL A 320 17.30 38.34 -28.02
CA VAL A 320 18.33 39.10 -27.29
C VAL A 320 19.64 39.18 -28.09
N ALA A 321 20.11 38.06 -28.64
CA ALA A 321 21.31 38.02 -29.47
C ALA A 321 21.20 38.96 -30.69
N ARG A 322 20.03 38.97 -31.36
CA ARG A 322 19.81 39.83 -32.52
C ARG A 322 19.59 41.30 -32.17
N SER A 323 18.96 41.60 -31.03
CA SER A 323 18.59 42.97 -30.65
C SER A 323 19.63 43.72 -29.81
N ILE A 324 20.54 43.00 -29.14
CA ILE A 324 21.57 43.58 -28.26
C ILE A 324 22.95 43.15 -28.72
N VAL A 325 23.24 41.85 -28.75
CA VAL A 325 24.61 41.35 -29.01
C VAL A 325 25.11 41.78 -30.38
N LYS A 326 24.32 41.58 -31.45
CA LYS A 326 24.73 41.93 -32.81
C LYS A 326 25.00 43.43 -33.01
N PRO A 327 24.12 44.37 -32.57
CA PRO A 327 24.42 45.80 -32.65
C PRO A 327 25.63 46.23 -31.81
N VAL A 328 25.83 45.66 -30.63
CA VAL A 328 27.01 45.95 -29.79
C VAL A 328 28.30 45.52 -30.50
N VAL A 329 28.36 44.28 -31.01
CA VAL A 329 29.51 43.78 -31.77
C VAL A 329 29.78 44.64 -33.00
N SER A 330 28.74 44.99 -33.76
CA SER A 330 28.87 45.84 -34.94
C SER A 330 29.37 47.26 -34.61
N MET A 331 28.95 47.82 -33.47
CA MET A 331 29.50 49.08 -32.96
C MET A 331 30.99 48.95 -32.58
N THR A 332 31.39 47.84 -31.95
CA THR A 332 32.80 47.56 -31.62
C THR A 332 33.67 47.41 -32.87
N GLU A 333 33.19 46.71 -33.89
CA GLU A 333 33.86 46.59 -35.19
C GLU A 333 34.01 47.95 -35.88
N THR A 334 32.94 48.74 -35.90
CA THR A 334 32.95 50.08 -36.51
C THR A 334 33.95 51.01 -35.82
N MET A 335 34.01 50.97 -34.48
CA MET A 335 34.97 51.76 -33.72
C MET A 335 36.42 51.31 -33.96
N THR A 336 36.65 50.00 -34.06
CA THR A 336 37.97 49.44 -34.41
C THR A 336 38.44 49.94 -35.78
N ASN A 337 37.56 49.92 -36.78
CA ASN A 337 37.88 50.41 -38.13
C ASN A 337 38.15 51.92 -38.15
N LEU A 338 37.36 52.70 -37.42
CA LEU A 338 37.54 54.15 -37.31
C LEU A 338 38.88 54.49 -36.63
N ALA A 339 39.25 53.74 -35.58
CA ALA A 339 40.55 53.85 -34.93
C ALA A 339 41.72 53.44 -35.86
N GLY A 340 41.48 52.50 -36.77
CA GLY A 340 42.41 52.12 -37.85
C GLY A 340 42.53 53.15 -38.99
N GLY A 341 41.78 54.25 -38.95
CA GLY A 341 41.84 55.35 -39.93
C GLY A 341 40.84 55.25 -41.08
N ASP A 342 39.95 54.25 -41.10
CA ASP A 342 38.89 54.16 -42.11
C ASP A 342 37.69 55.05 -41.74
N LEU A 343 37.62 56.22 -42.36
CA LEU A 343 36.54 57.19 -42.18
C LEU A 343 35.32 56.94 -43.10
N THR A 344 35.34 55.89 -43.92
CA THR A 344 34.23 55.56 -44.84
C THR A 344 33.17 54.68 -44.19
N VAL A 345 33.47 54.06 -43.05
CA VAL A 345 32.56 53.15 -42.33
C VAL A 345 31.23 53.80 -41.96
N THR A 346 30.13 53.08 -42.15
CA THR A 346 28.78 53.58 -41.78
C THR A 346 28.47 53.20 -40.34
N ILE A 347 28.07 54.16 -39.50
CA ILE A 347 27.76 53.87 -38.09
C ILE A 347 26.43 53.07 -38.00
N PRO A 348 26.44 51.85 -37.42
CA PRO A 348 25.23 51.07 -37.26
C PRO A 348 24.34 51.63 -36.14
N ALA A 349 23.05 51.25 -36.11
CA ALA A 349 22.12 51.53 -35.00
C ALA A 349 21.81 53.01 -34.66
N LEU A 350 22.18 53.98 -35.52
CA LEU A 350 21.88 55.41 -35.35
C LEU A 350 20.39 55.73 -35.12
N ALA A 351 19.49 54.91 -35.70
CA ALA A 351 18.04 55.08 -35.58
C ALA A 351 17.45 54.49 -34.28
N ASN A 352 18.23 53.81 -33.45
CA ASN A 352 17.76 53.27 -32.18
C ASN A 352 17.58 54.39 -31.14
N ARG A 353 16.61 54.21 -30.23
CA ARG A 353 16.32 55.15 -29.13
C ARG A 353 16.75 54.60 -27.76
N ASP A 354 17.57 53.57 -27.76
CA ASP A 354 18.10 52.89 -26.57
C ASP A 354 19.55 53.32 -26.29
N GLU A 355 20.18 52.68 -25.31
CA GLU A 355 21.58 52.90 -24.95
C GLU A 355 22.54 52.64 -26.11
N ILE A 356 22.21 51.72 -27.03
CA ILE A 356 23.03 51.44 -28.22
C ILE A 356 22.91 52.60 -29.23
N GLY A 357 21.72 53.18 -29.39
CA GLY A 357 21.52 54.38 -30.21
C GLY A 357 22.28 55.59 -29.68
N GLN A 358 22.35 55.76 -28.35
CA GLN A 358 23.17 56.80 -27.73
C GLN A 358 24.67 56.60 -28.00
N MET A 359 25.16 55.36 -27.94
CA MET A 359 26.53 55.04 -28.35
C MET A 359 26.77 55.34 -29.84
N ALA A 360 25.84 54.96 -30.72
CA ALA A 360 25.94 55.22 -32.15
C ALA A 360 26.02 56.73 -32.46
N GLN A 361 25.23 57.55 -31.77
CA GLN A 361 25.30 59.01 -31.90
C GLN A 361 26.66 59.56 -31.45
N ALA A 362 27.21 59.07 -30.34
CA ALA A 362 28.53 59.50 -29.86
C ALA A 362 29.66 59.12 -30.85
N VAL A 363 29.63 57.91 -31.41
CA VAL A 363 30.61 57.48 -32.42
C VAL A 363 30.47 58.26 -33.72
N GLN A 364 29.24 58.64 -34.11
CA GLN A 364 29.01 59.50 -35.27
C GLN A 364 29.69 60.87 -35.09
N VAL A 365 29.54 61.51 -33.92
CA VAL A 365 30.25 62.76 -33.60
C VAL A 365 31.77 62.58 -33.67
N PHE A 366 32.29 61.44 -33.18
CA PHE A 366 33.73 61.15 -33.24
C PHE A 366 34.23 61.00 -34.69
N LYS A 367 33.46 60.31 -35.53
CA LYS A 367 33.75 60.17 -36.98
C LYS A 367 33.75 61.54 -37.66
N ASP A 368 32.73 62.36 -37.41
CA ASP A 368 32.60 63.67 -38.03
C ASP A 368 33.77 64.58 -37.63
N ASN A 369 34.19 64.55 -36.36
CA ASN A 369 35.38 65.25 -35.87
C ASN A 369 36.67 64.74 -36.52
N ALA A 370 36.82 63.42 -36.72
CA ALA A 370 37.98 62.83 -37.38
C ALA A 370 38.07 63.20 -38.87
N ILE A 371 36.92 63.24 -39.57
CA ILE A 371 36.82 63.74 -40.95
C ILE A 371 37.22 65.20 -41.03
N GLN A 372 36.68 66.04 -40.13
CA GLN A 372 37.01 67.45 -40.08
C GLN A 372 38.50 67.68 -39.81
N LYS A 373 39.08 66.94 -38.85
CA LYS A 373 40.52 67.01 -38.55
C LYS A 373 41.37 66.59 -39.76
N LYS A 374 41.04 65.49 -40.43
CA LYS A 374 41.76 65.05 -41.64
C LYS A 374 41.69 66.11 -42.75
N ALA A 375 40.53 66.71 -42.97
CA ALA A 375 40.36 67.80 -43.94
C ALA A 375 41.18 69.04 -43.56
N MET A 376 41.28 69.36 -42.27
CA MET A 376 42.15 70.44 -41.78
C MET A 376 43.64 70.13 -41.99
N ASP A 377 44.09 68.92 -41.65
CA ASP A 377 45.48 68.47 -41.83
C ASP A 377 45.87 68.44 -43.32
N GLU A 378 44.95 68.03 -44.21
CA GLU A 378 45.13 68.07 -45.68
C GLU A 378 45.21 69.51 -46.20
N ALA A 379 44.33 70.41 -45.74
CA ALA A 379 44.37 71.83 -46.10
C ALA A 379 45.63 72.53 -45.58
N GLU A 380 46.13 72.14 -44.40
CA GLU A 380 47.38 72.65 -43.84
C GLU A 380 48.60 72.13 -44.61
N ARG A 381 48.61 70.85 -45.02
CA ARG A 381 49.64 70.30 -45.93
C ARG A 381 49.64 71.01 -47.27
N GLU A 382 48.48 71.24 -47.88
CA GLU A 382 48.37 71.99 -49.14
C GLU A 382 48.89 73.42 -48.99
N ARG A 383 48.62 74.09 -47.86
CA ARG A 383 49.17 75.43 -47.56
C ARG A 383 50.68 75.41 -47.39
N LEU A 384 51.23 74.47 -46.62
CA LEU A 384 52.68 74.33 -46.44
C LEU A 384 53.40 73.95 -47.74
N GLU A 385 52.78 73.15 -48.60
CA GLU A 385 53.30 72.83 -49.93
C GLU A 385 53.19 74.01 -50.91
N ALA A 386 52.15 74.83 -50.79
CA ALA A 386 52.02 76.08 -51.54
C ALA A 386 53.05 77.13 -51.07
N GLU A 387 53.31 77.23 -49.76
CA GLU A 387 54.38 78.07 -49.19
C GLU A 387 55.76 77.58 -49.62
N ARG A 388 56.05 76.26 -49.58
CA ARG A 388 57.32 75.73 -50.11
C ARG A 388 57.51 76.04 -51.59
N ARG A 389 56.45 75.90 -52.40
CA ARG A 389 56.50 76.29 -53.82
C ARG A 389 56.69 77.80 -54.02
N ALA A 390 56.13 78.62 -53.14
CA ALA A 390 56.33 80.07 -53.16
C ALA A 390 57.75 80.47 -52.72
N ASP A 391 58.31 79.83 -51.70
CA ASP A 391 59.69 80.02 -51.22
C ASP A 391 60.71 79.53 -52.26
N GLU A 392 60.48 78.39 -52.91
CA GLU A 392 61.31 77.92 -54.04
C GLU A 392 61.24 78.88 -55.23
N ALA A 393 60.06 79.40 -55.56
CA ALA A 393 59.88 80.43 -56.58
C ALA A 393 60.56 81.77 -56.20
N GLN A 394 60.59 82.12 -54.92
CA GLN A 394 61.26 83.32 -54.41
C GLN A 394 62.77 83.17 -54.41
N ARG A 395 63.31 82.01 -53.99
CA ARG A 395 64.75 81.71 -54.11
C ARG A 395 65.22 81.67 -55.55
N ALA A 396 64.40 81.16 -56.48
CA ALA A 396 64.66 81.20 -57.91
C ALA A 396 64.66 82.65 -58.47
N ARG A 397 63.81 83.54 -57.94
CA ARG A 397 63.83 84.98 -58.27
C ARG A 397 65.05 85.70 -57.68
N GLU A 398 65.46 85.36 -56.45
CA GLU A 398 66.64 85.95 -55.81
C GLU A 398 67.95 85.52 -56.50
N THR A 399 68.03 84.28 -57.01
CA THR A 399 69.16 83.85 -57.86
C THR A 399 69.17 84.57 -59.21
N ALA A 400 67.99 84.77 -59.85
CA ALA A 400 67.89 85.54 -61.09
C ALA A 400 68.28 87.02 -60.91
N ILE A 401 67.92 87.66 -59.79
CA ILE A 401 68.32 89.04 -59.46
C ILE A 401 69.82 89.11 -59.13
N GLY A 402 70.38 88.09 -58.47
CA GLY A 402 71.82 87.98 -58.22
C GLY A 402 72.65 87.89 -59.50
N GLU A 403 72.16 87.16 -60.52
CA GLU A 403 72.79 87.11 -61.85
C GLU A 403 72.66 88.44 -62.62
N GLU A 404 71.52 89.14 -62.49
CA GLU A 404 71.27 90.42 -63.17
C GLU A 404 72.10 91.58 -62.57
N ILE A 405 72.34 91.58 -61.25
CA ILE A 405 73.21 92.57 -60.57
C ILE A 405 74.70 92.31 -60.86
N ALA A 406 75.12 91.04 -60.99
CA ALA A 406 76.49 90.71 -61.40
C ALA A 406 76.80 91.19 -62.83
N ALA A 407 75.84 91.11 -63.74
CA ALA A 407 75.97 91.62 -65.11
C ALA A 407 76.00 93.17 -65.20
N LEU A 408 75.39 93.88 -64.24
CA LEU A 408 75.39 95.35 -64.16
C LEU A 408 76.67 95.95 -63.55
N ILE A 409 77.41 95.18 -62.74
CA ILE A 409 78.65 95.63 -62.07
C ILE A 409 79.90 95.45 -62.96
N ASP A 410 79.90 94.50 -63.90
CA ASP A 410 81.03 94.28 -64.83
C ASP A 410 81.11 95.36 -65.94
N GLY A 411 80.06 96.16 -66.14
CA GLY A 411 79.99 97.22 -67.16
C GLY A 411 80.53 98.60 -66.76
N VAL A 412 80.91 98.82 -65.48
CA VAL A 412 81.25 100.17 -64.96
C VAL A 412 82.72 100.31 -64.54
N SER A 413 83.56 99.28 -64.71
CA SER A 413 84.99 99.37 -64.41
C SER A 413 85.87 99.07 -65.62
N LYS A 414 86.03 100.10 -66.46
CA LYS A 414 87.15 100.39 -67.40
C LYS A 414 87.56 99.34 -68.44
#